data_AF-A0A553PGA8-F1
#
_entry.id   AF-A0A553PGA8-F1
#
_cell.length_a   1.000
_cell.length_b   1.000
_cell.length_c   1.000
_cell.angle_alpha   90.00
_cell.angle_beta   90.00
_cell.angle_gamma   90.00
#
_symmetry.space_group_name_H-M   'P 1'
#
loop_
_entity.id
_entity.type
_entity.pdbx_description
1 polymer ?
#
loop_
_entity_poly.entity_id
_entity_poly.type
_entity_poly.pdbx_seq_one_letter_code
_entity_poly.pdbx_strand_id
1 'polypeptide(L)'
;MASISVLKIVGQGPLSLQQPETVDWCHPLHLKSDVGPVVALASFPGSGNTWFRYLLQQASGIFTGSVYRNMKLRMNGYPGEGIANGSVSVIKTHKSTDLHLQGYDKVVLLVRDPSSAILAEFNRKAGGQVGYASPERFKENNGKQWRELVCKAGISWQTMNAAWISHF
;
A
#
# COMPACT_ATOMS: atom_id res chain seq x y z
N MET A 1 -45.10 31.35 -12.33
CA MET A 1 -43.97 30.65 -12.99
C MET A 1 -43.12 29.99 -11.93
N ALA A 2 -43.21 28.66 -11.80
CA ALA A 2 -42.19 27.79 -11.23
C ALA A 2 -42.57 26.37 -11.67
N SER A 3 -41.92 25.89 -12.73
CA SER A 3 -42.19 24.60 -13.35
C SER A 3 -41.48 23.50 -12.55
N ILE A 4 -42.26 22.52 -12.10
CA ILE A 4 -41.77 21.28 -11.49
C ILE A 4 -41.06 20.49 -12.59
N SER A 5 -39.74 20.38 -12.51
CA SER A 5 -38.96 19.55 -13.43
C SER A 5 -38.90 18.13 -12.88
N VAL A 6 -39.64 17.24 -13.55
CA VAL A 6 -39.64 15.79 -13.33
C VAL A 6 -38.25 15.22 -13.62
N LEU A 7 -37.77 14.40 -12.69
CA LEU A 7 -36.55 13.60 -12.80
C LEU A 7 -36.65 12.70 -14.04
N LYS A 8 -35.90 13.01 -15.10
CA LYS A 8 -35.76 12.10 -16.25
C LYS A 8 -34.89 10.93 -15.82
N ILE A 9 -35.51 9.75 -15.76
CA ILE A 9 -34.81 8.46 -15.80
C ILE A 9 -34.13 8.40 -17.18
N VAL A 10 -32.82 8.68 -17.23
CA VAL A 10 -32.04 8.52 -18.46
C VAL A 10 -31.73 7.04 -18.62
N GLY A 11 -32.15 6.52 -19.77
CA GLY A 11 -32.15 5.11 -20.12
C GLY A 11 -30.76 4.46 -20.14
N GLN A 12 -30.81 3.14 -19.98
CA GLN A 12 -29.70 2.22 -20.14
C GLN A 12 -29.16 2.32 -21.58
N GLY A 13 -28.02 2.99 -21.74
CA GLY A 13 -27.13 2.77 -22.88
C GLY A 13 -26.40 1.43 -22.73
N PRO A 14 -25.85 0.86 -23.82
CA PRO A 14 -25.12 -0.41 -23.76
C PRO A 14 -23.98 -0.30 -22.73
N LEU A 15 -23.79 -1.36 -21.94
CA LEU A 15 -22.68 -1.51 -20.99
C LEU A 15 -21.37 -1.23 -21.72
N SER A 16 -20.89 0.02 -21.65
CA SER A 16 -19.51 0.32 -21.95
C SER A 16 -18.71 -0.49 -20.94
N LEU A 17 -17.86 -1.41 -21.42
CA LEU A 17 -16.79 -1.96 -20.61
C LEU A 17 -16.09 -0.75 -20.00
N GLN A 18 -16.28 -0.52 -18.70
CA GLN A 18 -15.57 0.54 -17.98
C GLN A 18 -14.09 0.29 -18.27
N GLN A 19 -13.46 1.20 -19.02
CA GLN A 19 -12.03 1.20 -19.14
C GLN A 19 -11.47 1.17 -17.72
N PRO A 20 -10.50 0.30 -17.40
CA PRO A 20 -9.95 0.24 -16.06
C PRO A 20 -9.52 1.66 -15.70
N GLU A 21 -10.05 2.20 -14.60
CA GLU A 21 -9.77 3.56 -14.16
C GLU A 21 -8.25 3.72 -14.03
N THR A 22 -7.62 4.34 -15.04
CA THR A 22 -6.20 4.59 -15.02
C THR A 22 -5.97 5.74 -14.06
N VAL A 23 -5.09 5.54 -13.08
CA VAL A 23 -4.72 6.59 -12.13
C VAL A 23 -4.26 7.83 -12.88
N ASP A 24 -4.91 8.96 -12.63
CA ASP A 24 -4.52 10.24 -13.21
C ASP A 24 -3.33 10.81 -12.41
N TRP A 25 -2.22 11.04 -13.12
CA TRP A 25 -0.96 11.49 -12.54
C TRP A 25 -0.73 12.97 -12.82
N CYS A 26 -0.41 13.75 -11.80
CA CYS A 26 -0.08 15.18 -11.96
C CYS A 26 1.16 15.41 -12.83
N HIS A 27 2.06 14.42 -12.89
CA HIS A 27 3.25 14.42 -13.72
C HIS A 27 3.42 13.06 -14.42
N PRO A 28 3.94 13.02 -15.67
CA PRO A 28 4.31 11.77 -16.30
C PRO A 28 5.31 11.01 -15.43
N LEU A 29 4.96 9.77 -15.11
CA LEU A 29 5.80 8.96 -14.25
C LEU A 29 7.06 8.49 -14.99
N HIS A 30 8.22 8.58 -14.35
CA HIS A 30 9.53 8.18 -14.89
C HIS A 30 10.45 7.62 -13.80
N LEU A 31 11.51 6.91 -14.20
CA LEU A 31 12.63 6.58 -13.32
C LEU A 31 13.50 7.83 -13.10
N LYS A 32 14.29 7.85 -12.03
CA LYS A 32 15.32 8.89 -11.86
C LYS A 32 16.28 8.90 -13.05
N SER A 33 16.68 10.09 -13.48
CA SER A 33 17.70 10.27 -14.53
C SER A 33 19.05 9.71 -14.09
N ASP A 34 19.44 9.96 -12.84
CA ASP A 34 20.65 9.44 -12.23
C ASP A 34 20.29 8.50 -11.07
N VAL A 35 21.02 7.38 -10.97
CA VAL A 35 20.86 6.46 -9.85
C VAL A 35 21.34 7.14 -8.56
N GLY A 36 20.47 7.20 -7.57
CA GLY A 36 20.76 7.79 -6.27
C GLY A 36 20.89 6.76 -5.15
N PRO A 37 20.89 7.20 -3.89
CA PRO A 37 20.84 6.31 -2.73
C PRO A 37 19.64 5.36 -2.79
N VAL A 38 19.82 4.14 -2.30
CA VAL A 38 18.81 3.11 -2.15
C VAL A 38 18.02 3.39 -0.87
N VAL A 39 16.80 3.94 -1.01
CA VAL A 39 15.99 4.38 0.14
C VAL A 39 14.87 3.38 0.43
N ALA A 40 14.84 2.84 1.65
CA ALA A 40 13.73 2.01 2.10
C ALA A 40 12.50 2.86 2.41
N LEU A 41 11.32 2.41 1.97
CA LEU A 41 10.03 2.79 2.54
C LEU A 41 9.54 1.63 3.40
N ALA A 42 10.03 1.60 4.63
CA ALA A 42 9.76 0.54 5.59
C ALA A 42 8.49 0.83 6.37
N SER A 43 7.61 -0.16 6.51
CA SER A 43 6.42 -0.03 7.37
C SER A 43 5.86 -1.39 7.75
N PHE A 44 5.22 -1.52 8.91
CA PHE A 44 4.36 -2.69 9.16
C PHE A 44 3.20 -2.73 8.12
N PRO A 45 2.72 -3.92 7.68
CA PRO A 45 1.54 -4.01 6.81
C PRO A 45 0.33 -3.26 7.38
N GLY A 46 -0.51 -2.66 6.53
CA GLY A 46 -1.65 -1.84 7.00
C GLY A 46 -1.30 -0.42 7.46
N SER A 47 -0.02 -0.02 7.40
CA SER A 47 0.42 1.34 7.80
C SER A 47 0.27 2.42 6.71
N GLY A 48 -0.29 2.09 5.54
CA GLY A 48 -0.58 3.08 4.49
C GLY A 48 0.49 3.25 3.41
N ASN A 49 1.39 2.27 3.25
CA ASN A 49 2.51 2.34 2.31
C ASN A 49 2.07 2.62 0.86
N THR A 50 1.02 1.96 0.37
CA THR A 50 0.45 2.19 -0.98
C THR A 50 0.01 3.64 -1.17
N TRP A 51 -0.71 4.20 -0.20
CA TRP A 51 -1.15 5.60 -0.27
C TRP A 51 0.02 6.58 -0.24
N PHE A 52 1.02 6.34 0.62
CA PHE A 52 2.20 7.19 0.67
C PHE A 52 3.01 7.15 -0.63
N ARG A 53 3.14 5.97 -1.26
CA ARG A 53 3.77 5.83 -2.58
C ARG A 53 3.02 6.61 -3.66
N TYR A 54 1.69 6.57 -3.64
CA TYR A 54 0.86 7.37 -4.54
C TYR A 54 1.17 8.86 -4.37
N LEU A 55 1.23 9.37 -3.14
CA LEU A 55 1.56 10.78 -2.89
C LEU A 55 2.97 11.16 -3.37
N LEU A 56 3.97 10.30 -3.15
CA LEU A 56 5.33 10.53 -3.64
C LEU A 56 5.38 10.59 -5.17
N GLN A 57 4.68 9.66 -5.85
CA GLN A 57 4.59 9.65 -7.30
C GLN A 57 3.85 10.88 -7.82
N GLN A 58 2.74 11.28 -7.20
CA GLN A 58 2.00 12.48 -7.57
C GLN A 58 2.84 13.74 -7.44
N ALA A 59 3.60 13.87 -6.34
CA ALA A 59 4.38 15.06 -6.07
C ALA A 59 5.65 15.18 -6.92
N SER A 60 6.25 14.06 -7.34
CA SER A 60 7.58 14.06 -7.98
C SER A 60 7.60 13.60 -9.44
N GLY A 61 6.59 12.86 -9.89
CA GLY A 61 6.67 12.10 -11.13
C GLY A 61 7.66 10.93 -11.10
N ILE A 62 8.35 10.66 -9.98
CA ILE A 62 9.36 9.60 -9.91
C ILE A 62 8.73 8.30 -9.40
N PHE A 63 9.01 7.20 -10.09
CA PHE A 63 8.56 5.87 -9.70
C PHE A 63 8.93 5.53 -8.25
N THR A 64 8.03 4.86 -7.56
CA THR A 64 8.33 4.16 -6.31
C THR A 64 8.52 2.68 -6.58
N GLY A 65 9.57 2.11 -5.98
CA GLY A 65 9.90 0.69 -6.07
C GLY A 65 9.29 -0.16 -4.98
N SER A 66 9.57 -1.46 -5.05
CA SER A 66 9.09 -2.46 -4.09
C SER A 66 9.97 -3.70 -4.18
N VAL A 67 10.30 -4.28 -3.02
CA VAL A 67 10.96 -5.61 -2.95
C VAL A 67 10.05 -6.74 -3.43
N TYR A 68 8.77 -6.44 -3.64
CA TYR A 68 7.76 -7.38 -4.12
C TYR A 68 7.46 -7.16 -5.61
N ARG A 69 7.06 -8.22 -6.30
CA ARG A 69 6.65 -8.19 -7.71
C ARG A 69 5.13 -8.38 -7.84
N ASN A 70 4.33 -7.41 -7.39
CA ASN A 70 2.88 -7.51 -7.48
C ASN A 70 2.38 -7.03 -8.85
N MET A 71 2.00 -7.97 -9.72
CA MET A 71 1.55 -7.64 -11.09
C MET A 71 0.28 -6.79 -11.11
N LYS A 72 -0.66 -7.02 -10.18
CA LYS A 72 -1.88 -6.22 -10.08
C LYS A 72 -1.55 -4.76 -9.77
N LEU A 73 -0.66 -4.49 -8.82
CA LEU A 73 -0.23 -3.11 -8.54
C LEU A 73 0.54 -2.50 -9.71
N ARG A 74 1.39 -3.29 -10.36
CA ARG A 74 2.15 -2.84 -11.54
C ARG A 74 1.25 -2.35 -12.67
N MET A 75 0.16 -3.08 -12.94
CA MET A 75 -0.84 -2.72 -13.95
C MET A 75 -1.76 -1.56 -13.51
N ASN A 76 -1.79 -1.21 -12.22
CA ASN A 76 -2.69 -0.21 -11.64
C ASN A 76 -1.91 0.94 -10.97
N GLY A 77 -0.94 1.52 -11.69
CA GLY A 77 -0.28 2.77 -11.28
C GLY A 77 1.03 2.64 -10.48
N TYR A 78 1.57 1.44 -10.30
CA TYR A 78 2.87 1.23 -9.63
C TYR A 78 3.89 0.55 -10.55
N PRO A 79 4.33 1.21 -11.64
CA PRO A 79 5.20 0.59 -12.65
C PRO A 79 6.55 0.13 -12.09
N GLY A 80 7.00 0.71 -10.98
CA GLY A 80 8.22 0.34 -10.26
C GLY A 80 8.13 -0.92 -9.39
N GLU A 81 7.00 -1.65 -9.35
CA GLU A 81 6.93 -2.95 -8.65
C GLU A 81 8.04 -3.90 -9.13
N GLY A 82 8.85 -4.40 -8.19
CA GLY A 82 9.99 -5.26 -8.45
C GLY A 82 11.32 -4.54 -8.70
N ILE A 83 11.32 -3.20 -8.75
CA ILE A 83 12.55 -2.39 -8.81
C ILE A 83 12.97 -2.07 -7.37
N ALA A 84 14.19 -2.47 -7.02
CA ALA A 84 14.75 -2.35 -5.67
C ALA A 84 16.20 -1.83 -5.71
N ASN A 85 16.43 -0.74 -6.44
CA ASN A 85 17.73 -0.06 -6.55
C ASN A 85 17.56 1.47 -6.61
N GLY A 86 18.65 2.21 -6.76
CA GLY A 86 18.69 3.67 -6.76
C GLY A 86 17.97 4.39 -7.90
N SER A 87 17.36 3.67 -8.86
CA SER A 87 16.61 4.28 -9.98
C SER A 87 15.20 4.77 -9.60
N VAL A 88 14.70 4.40 -8.42
CA VAL A 88 13.39 4.82 -7.89
C VAL A 88 13.56 5.79 -6.72
N SER A 89 12.48 6.50 -6.35
CA SER A 89 12.49 7.44 -5.21
C SER A 89 12.67 6.73 -3.87
N VAL A 90 11.87 5.69 -3.62
CA VAL A 90 11.89 4.84 -2.43
C VAL A 90 11.47 3.41 -2.78
N ILE A 91 11.80 2.43 -1.94
CA ILE A 91 11.53 1.00 -2.15
C ILE A 91 10.70 0.45 -1.00
N LYS A 92 9.45 0.07 -1.29
CA LYS A 92 8.52 -0.51 -0.31
C LYS A 92 9.01 -1.85 0.24
N THR A 93 9.03 -1.99 1.56
CA THR A 93 9.38 -3.26 2.25
C THR A 93 8.64 -3.45 3.58
N HIS A 94 8.34 -4.71 3.92
CA HIS A 94 7.92 -5.13 5.27
C HIS A 94 8.97 -6.01 5.95
N LYS A 95 10.15 -6.16 5.33
CA LYS A 95 11.24 -7.00 5.84
C LYS A 95 12.04 -6.22 6.90
N SER A 96 12.56 -6.90 7.91
CA SER A 96 13.28 -6.28 9.02
C SER A 96 14.35 -7.17 9.64
N THR A 97 14.87 -8.16 8.90
CA THR A 97 16.05 -8.92 9.35
C THR A 97 17.31 -8.15 8.96
N ASP A 98 18.43 -8.37 9.66
CA ASP A 98 19.70 -7.66 9.41
C ASP A 98 20.11 -7.65 7.93
N LEU A 99 20.04 -8.81 7.27
CA LEU A 99 20.31 -8.95 5.83
C LEU A 99 19.49 -7.99 4.96
N HIS A 100 18.23 -7.73 5.32
CA HIS A 100 17.37 -6.81 4.58
C HIS A 100 17.64 -5.34 4.92
N LEU A 101 18.12 -5.03 6.12
CA LEU A 101 18.40 -3.66 6.56
C LEU A 101 19.65 -3.10 5.86
N GLN A 102 20.70 -3.92 5.76
CA GLN A 102 21.99 -3.56 5.17
C GLN A 102 21.93 -3.19 3.67
N GLY A 103 20.82 -3.49 2.98
CA GLY A 103 20.65 -3.20 1.56
C GLY A 103 20.24 -1.77 1.23
N TYR A 104 20.15 -0.88 2.22
CA TYR A 104 19.62 0.47 2.06
C TYR A 104 20.58 1.52 2.64
N ASP A 105 20.69 2.65 1.95
CA ASP A 105 21.49 3.80 2.39
C ASP A 105 20.72 4.70 3.37
N LYS A 106 19.39 4.73 3.25
CA LYS A 106 18.48 5.56 4.04
C LYS A 106 17.13 4.87 4.25
N VAL A 107 16.39 5.31 5.25
CA VAL A 107 15.03 4.84 5.53
C VAL A 107 14.03 5.98 5.67
N VAL A 108 12.85 5.80 5.07
CA VAL A 108 11.61 6.45 5.47
C VAL A 108 10.79 5.40 6.22
N LEU A 109 10.72 5.53 7.55
CA LEU A 109 9.98 4.62 8.40
C LEU A 109 8.56 5.15 8.63
N LEU A 110 7.57 4.47 8.05
CA LEU A 110 6.16 4.81 8.22
C LEU A 110 5.54 4.00 9.36
N VAL A 111 5.27 4.68 10.47
CA VAL A 111 4.68 4.10 11.69
C VAL A 111 3.21 4.53 11.81
N ARG A 112 2.33 3.55 12.01
CA ARG A 112 0.90 3.75 12.31
C ARG A 112 0.58 3.09 13.65
N ASP A 113 -0.38 3.64 14.38
CA ASP A 113 -0.98 3.02 15.56
C ASP A 113 -1.16 1.49 15.36
N PRO A 114 -0.65 0.64 16.28
CA PRO A 114 -0.65 -0.80 16.11
C PRO A 114 -2.07 -1.35 15.95
N SER A 115 -3.05 -0.88 16.72
CA SER A 115 -4.42 -1.39 16.67
C SER A 115 -5.04 -1.20 15.27
N SER A 116 -4.91 0.02 14.73
CA SER A 116 -5.40 0.39 13.41
C SER A 116 -4.66 -0.33 12.28
N ALA A 117 -3.35 -0.49 12.39
CA ALA A 117 -2.55 -1.19 11.39
C ALA A 117 -2.87 -2.70 11.35
N ILE A 118 -3.03 -3.32 12.52
CA ILE A 118 -3.40 -4.73 12.66
C ILE A 118 -4.81 -4.99 12.12
N LEU A 119 -5.78 -4.13 12.44
CA LEU A 119 -7.13 -4.22 11.88
C LEU A 119 -7.12 -4.10 10.36
N ALA A 120 -6.37 -3.12 9.83
CA ALA A 120 -6.23 -2.95 8.38
C ALA A 120 -5.58 -4.17 7.72
N GLU A 121 -4.58 -4.78 8.35
CA GLU A 121 -3.95 -6.00 7.83
C GLU A 121 -4.89 -7.21 7.88
N PHE A 122 -5.71 -7.33 8.93
CA PHE A 122 -6.75 -8.36 8.99
C PHE A 122 -7.78 -8.19 7.87
N ASN A 123 -8.30 -6.96 7.69
CA ASN A 123 -9.19 -6.61 6.59
C ASN A 123 -8.56 -6.96 5.23
N ARG A 124 -7.28 -6.63 5.04
CA ARG A 124 -6.56 -6.94 3.81
C ARG A 124 -6.45 -8.44 3.54
N LYS A 125 -6.21 -9.25 4.58
CA LYS A 125 -6.08 -10.70 4.47
C LYS A 125 -7.43 -11.39 4.23
N ALA A 126 -8.49 -10.91 4.87
CA ALA A 126 -9.81 -11.55 4.82
C ALA A 126 -10.72 -11.01 3.69
N GLY A 127 -10.58 -9.73 3.32
CA GLY A 127 -11.39 -9.03 2.31
C GLY A 127 -10.62 -8.59 1.06
N GLY A 128 -9.30 -8.79 1.01
CA GLY A 128 -8.45 -8.40 -0.12
C GLY A 128 -7.90 -6.97 -0.01
N GLN A 129 -7.10 -6.54 -1.00
CA GLN A 129 -6.28 -5.31 -0.92
C GLN A 129 -7.04 -4.02 -0.56
N VAL A 130 -8.29 -3.89 -0.99
CA VAL A 130 -9.16 -2.72 -0.77
C VAL A 130 -10.44 -3.09 -0.01
N GLY A 131 -10.54 -4.33 0.47
CA GLY A 131 -11.75 -4.85 1.10
C GLY A 131 -11.68 -4.89 2.61
N TYR A 132 -12.84 -5.14 3.22
CA TYR A 132 -13.00 -5.32 4.66
C TYR A 132 -13.29 -6.78 4.98
N ALA A 133 -12.85 -7.23 6.15
CA ALA A 133 -13.27 -8.53 6.67
C ALA A 133 -14.78 -8.46 6.99
N SER A 134 -15.53 -9.49 6.63
CA SER A 134 -16.93 -9.59 7.05
C SER A 134 -17.01 -9.82 8.57
N PRO A 135 -18.10 -9.43 9.25
CA PRO A 135 -18.26 -9.65 10.69
C PRO A 135 -18.04 -11.11 11.12
N GLU A 136 -18.36 -12.07 10.26
CA GLU A 136 -18.20 -13.51 10.50
C GLU A 136 -16.73 -13.90 10.61
N ARG A 137 -15.84 -13.28 9.84
CA ARG A 137 -14.39 -13.55 9.87
C ARG A 137 -13.77 -13.24 11.22
N PHE A 138 -14.29 -12.25 11.95
CA PHE A 138 -13.83 -11.95 13.31
C PHE A 138 -14.27 -13.02 14.33
N LYS A 139 -15.36 -13.73 14.06
CA LYS A 139 -15.95 -14.74 14.94
C LYS A 139 -15.55 -16.17 14.58
N GLU A 140 -14.95 -16.37 13.40
CA GLU A 140 -14.51 -17.67 12.88
C GLU A 140 -13.66 -18.43 13.91
N ASN A 141 -13.97 -19.72 14.09
CA ASN A 141 -13.35 -20.58 15.11
C ASN A 141 -13.38 -19.97 16.52
N ASN A 142 -14.54 -19.46 16.95
CA ASN A 142 -14.72 -18.73 18.21
C ASN A 142 -13.72 -17.57 18.36
N GLY A 143 -13.44 -16.86 17.27
CA GLY A 143 -12.50 -15.74 17.19
C GLY A 143 -11.02 -16.11 17.33
N LYS A 144 -10.67 -17.41 17.26
CA LYS A 144 -9.28 -17.88 17.40
C LYS A 144 -8.36 -17.26 16.36
N GLN A 145 -8.79 -17.19 15.10
CA GLN A 145 -7.98 -16.64 14.01
C GLN A 145 -7.66 -15.15 14.22
N TRP A 146 -8.66 -14.36 14.61
CA TRP A 146 -8.49 -12.95 14.95
C TRP A 146 -7.52 -12.75 16.12
N ARG A 147 -7.73 -13.47 17.24
CA ARG A 147 -6.85 -13.36 18.42
C ARG A 147 -5.41 -13.74 18.11
N GLU A 148 -5.19 -14.85 17.41
CA GLU A 148 -3.84 -15.28 17.02
C GLU A 148 -3.16 -14.27 16.09
N LEU A 149 -3.90 -13.68 15.15
CA LEU A 149 -3.37 -12.64 14.29
C LEU A 149 -2.99 -11.40 15.09
N VAL A 150 -3.84 -10.92 16.00
CA VAL A 150 -3.55 -9.75 16.84
C VAL A 150 -2.28 -9.96 17.66
N CYS A 151 -2.14 -11.11 18.34
CA CYS A 151 -0.95 -11.40 19.14
C CYS A 151 0.33 -11.43 18.28
N LYS A 152 0.31 -12.16 17.16
CA LYS A 152 1.49 -12.25 16.26
C LYS A 152 1.80 -10.91 15.60
N ALA A 153 0.78 -10.18 15.19
CA ALA A 153 0.92 -8.90 14.51
C ALA A 153 1.41 -7.80 15.46
N GLY A 154 1.00 -7.80 16.73
CA GLY A 154 1.53 -6.88 17.75
C GLY A 154 3.03 -7.05 17.94
N ILE A 155 3.50 -8.29 18.12
CA ILE A 155 4.93 -8.60 18.22
C ILE A 155 5.64 -8.17 16.93
N SER A 156 5.11 -8.56 15.77
CA SER A 156 5.72 -8.21 14.47
C SER A 156 5.78 -6.70 14.22
N TRP A 157 4.77 -5.94 14.64
CA TRP A 157 4.75 -4.48 14.54
C TRP A 157 5.87 -3.88 15.40
N GLN A 158 5.99 -4.32 16.65
CA GLN A 158 7.02 -3.83 17.56
C GLN A 158 8.43 -4.20 17.06
N THR A 159 8.66 -5.48 16.76
CA THR A 159 9.97 -5.97 16.30
C THR A 159 10.41 -5.28 15.01
N MET A 160 9.49 -5.10 14.04
CA MET A 160 9.83 -4.43 12.80
C MET A 160 10.24 -2.97 13.03
N ASN A 161 9.41 -2.19 13.73
CA ASN A 161 9.71 -0.77 13.96
C ASN A 161 11.00 -0.59 14.77
N ALA A 162 11.20 -1.40 15.82
CA ALA A 162 12.43 -1.38 16.61
C ALA A 162 13.67 -1.73 15.77
N ALA A 163 13.59 -2.73 14.90
CA ALA A 163 14.70 -3.12 14.04
C ALA A 163 15.14 -1.99 13.09
N TRP A 164 14.19 -1.29 12.47
CA TRP A 164 14.50 -0.16 11.58
C TRP A 164 15.02 1.06 12.33
N ILE A 165 14.49 1.38 13.52
CA ILE A 165 14.95 2.48 14.37
C ILE A 165 16.36 2.23 14.90
N SER A 166 16.68 0.99 15.27
CA SER A 166 18.00 0.67 15.85
C SER A 166 19.12 0.58 14.82
N HIS A 167 18.80 0.53 13.52
CA HIS A 167 19.80 0.35 12.46
C HIS A 167 20.28 1.66 11.82
N PHE A 168 19.45 2.72 11.81
CA PHE A 168 19.72 4.01 11.18
C PHE A 168 19.69 5.14 12.21
#